data_AF-A0A2Y9IYR6-F1
#
_entry.id   AF-A0A2Y9IYR6-F1
#
_cell.length_a   1.000
_cell.length_b   1.000
_cell.length_c   1.000
_cell.angle_alpha   90.00
_cell.angle_beta   90.00
_cell.angle_gamma   90.00
#
_symmetry.space_group_name_H-M   'P 1'
#
loop_
_entity.id
_entity.type
_entity.pdbx_description
1 polymer ?
#
loop_
_entity_poly.entity_id
_entity_poly.type
_entity_poly.pdbx_seq_one_letter_code
_entity_poly.pdbx_strand_id
1 'polypeptide(L)'
;MKGGSRVSSAAIMAQEEEDIRDYNLTEEQKAIKAKYPPVIRKYECELHAWGDTLEEAFEQCAMAMFGYMTDTGTVEPLQTVQVETQGDDLESLLFHFLDEWLYQFSADEFFIPRVGRRIFIVQAPSGN
;
A
#
# COMPACT_ATOMS: atom_id res chain seq x y z
N MET A 1 5.21 -44.12 -1.40
CA MET A 1 4.12 -43.51 -2.20
C MET A 1 4.08 -42.01 -1.94
N LYS A 2 4.58 -41.16 -2.84
CA LYS A 2 4.31 -39.72 -2.79
C LYS A 2 3.15 -39.43 -3.76
N GLY A 3 2.02 -39.02 -3.20
CA GLY A 3 0.84 -38.61 -3.95
C GLY A 3 1.10 -37.29 -4.66
N GLY A 4 1.23 -37.35 -5.98
CA GLY A 4 1.21 -36.15 -6.81
C GLY A 4 -0.23 -35.65 -6.91
N SER A 5 -0.51 -34.49 -6.31
CA SER A 5 -1.76 -33.78 -6.52
C SER A 5 -1.85 -33.41 -8.01
N ARG A 6 -2.79 -34.03 -8.73
CA ARG A 6 -3.05 -33.72 -10.14
C ARG A 6 -3.82 -32.40 -10.19
N VAL A 7 -3.09 -31.31 -10.33
CA VAL A 7 -3.67 -30.03 -10.73
C VAL A 7 -4.26 -30.21 -12.13
N SER A 8 -5.50 -29.78 -12.34
CA SER A 8 -6.24 -30.02 -13.59
C SER A 8 -5.63 -29.23 -14.76
N SER A 9 -5.69 -29.77 -15.98
CA SER A 9 -5.20 -29.05 -17.19
C SER A 9 -5.83 -27.66 -17.35
N ALA A 10 -7.08 -27.45 -16.90
CA ALA A 10 -7.72 -26.15 -16.96
C ALA A 10 -7.06 -25.10 -16.03
N ALA A 11 -6.57 -25.52 -14.85
CA ALA A 11 -5.85 -24.63 -13.94
C ALA A 11 -4.44 -24.29 -14.46
N ILE A 12 -3.79 -25.24 -15.13
CA ILE A 12 -2.50 -25.01 -15.81
C ILE A 12 -2.66 -24.00 -16.95
N MET A 13 -3.69 -24.15 -17.80
CA MET A 13 -3.93 -23.24 -18.94
C MET A 13 -4.33 -21.82 -18.50
N ALA A 14 -5.08 -21.67 -17.40
CA ALA A 14 -5.43 -20.37 -16.85
C ALA A 14 -4.22 -19.65 -16.21
N GLN A 15 -3.25 -20.41 -15.69
CA GLN A 15 -2.00 -19.86 -15.12
C GLN A 15 -0.92 -19.59 -16.16
N GLU A 16 -0.95 -20.26 -17.32
CA GLU A 16 -0.07 -19.97 -18.46
C GLU A 16 -0.38 -18.61 -19.12
N GLU A 17 -1.64 -18.16 -19.13
CA GLU A 17 -2.02 -16.82 -19.60
C GLU A 17 -1.61 -15.69 -18.62
N GLU A 18 -1.26 -16.00 -17.37
CA GLU A 18 -0.87 -15.01 -16.34
C GLU A 18 0.65 -14.93 -16.05
N ASP A 19 1.50 -15.82 -16.60
CA ASP A 19 2.95 -15.77 -16.35
C ASP A 19 3.64 -14.66 -17.17
N ILE A 20 3.42 -13.41 -16.75
CA ILE A 20 4.03 -12.19 -17.29
C ILE A 20 5.52 -12.03 -16.98
N ARG A 21 6.17 -13.04 -16.37
CA ARG A 21 7.57 -12.95 -15.96
C ARG A 21 8.50 -13.10 -17.18
N ASP A 22 8.78 -12.00 -17.85
CA ASP A 22 9.82 -11.92 -18.89
C ASP A 22 11.15 -11.51 -18.27
N TYR A 23 12.00 -12.51 -18.04
CA TYR A 23 13.35 -12.33 -17.52
C TYR A 23 14.33 -12.43 -18.67
N ASN A 24 15.45 -11.71 -18.58
CA ASN A 24 16.55 -11.82 -19.53
C ASN A 24 17.31 -13.16 -19.35
N LEU A 25 16.67 -14.26 -19.75
CA LEU A 25 17.13 -15.64 -19.59
C LEU A 25 17.70 -16.18 -20.90
N THR A 26 18.64 -17.12 -20.77
CA THR A 26 19.08 -17.93 -21.91
C THR A 26 18.00 -18.94 -22.32
N GLU A 27 18.06 -19.44 -23.56
CA GLU A 27 17.09 -20.42 -24.07
C GLU A 27 17.01 -21.70 -23.22
N GLU A 28 18.14 -22.15 -22.68
CA GLU A 28 18.20 -23.31 -21.77
C GLU A 28 17.47 -23.04 -20.44
N GLN A 29 17.56 -21.81 -19.93
CA GLN A 29 16.90 -21.40 -18.68
C GLN A 29 15.39 -21.20 -18.87
N LYS A 30 14.94 -20.75 -20.05
CA LYS A 30 13.52 -20.64 -20.40
C LYS A 30 12.82 -22.01 -20.36
N ALA A 31 13.47 -23.05 -20.87
CA ALA A 31 12.96 -24.42 -20.85
C ALA A 31 12.79 -24.96 -19.41
N ILE A 32 13.66 -24.55 -18.49
CA ILE A 32 13.56 -24.91 -17.06
C ILE A 32 12.45 -24.11 -16.36
N LYS A 33 12.33 -22.80 -16.64
CA LYS A 33 11.30 -21.92 -16.04
C LYS A 33 9.89 -22.41 -16.35
N ALA A 34 9.62 -22.82 -17.59
CA ALA A 34 8.30 -23.29 -18.03
C ALA A 34 7.77 -24.49 -17.23
N LYS A 35 8.65 -25.23 -16.55
CA LYS A 35 8.28 -26.39 -15.73
C LYS A 35 7.66 -26.03 -14.39
N TYR A 36 7.81 -24.78 -13.92
CA TYR A 36 7.40 -24.36 -12.59
C TYR A 36 6.41 -23.18 -12.66
N PRO A 37 5.14 -23.39 -12.25
CA PRO A 37 4.13 -22.33 -12.30
C PRO A 37 4.49 -21.16 -11.36
N PRO A 38 4.07 -19.93 -11.69
CA PRO A 38 4.27 -18.77 -10.82
C PRO A 38 3.52 -18.94 -9.49
N VAL A 39 4.11 -18.40 -8.42
CA VAL A 39 3.48 -18.29 -7.10
C VAL A 39 3.25 -16.82 -6.81
N ILE A 40 2.00 -16.43 -6.62
CA ILE A 40 1.63 -15.07 -6.22
C ILE A 40 2.06 -14.85 -4.77
N ARG A 41 2.78 -13.76 -4.51
CA ARG A 41 3.26 -13.38 -3.18
C ARG A 41 2.65 -12.03 -2.82
N LYS A 42 1.94 -11.98 -1.68
CA LYS A 42 1.51 -10.73 -1.07
C LYS A 42 2.69 -10.14 -0.28
N TYR A 43 2.90 -8.84 -0.41
CA TYR A 43 3.87 -8.09 0.40
C TYR A 43 3.10 -7.07 1.22
N GLU A 44 3.47 -6.94 2.49
CA GLU A 44 2.88 -6.02 3.45
C GLU A 44 4.01 -5.24 4.11
N CYS A 45 3.78 -3.96 4.40
CA CYS A 45 4.72 -3.09 5.09
C CYS A 45 4.03 -2.61 6.38
N GLU A 46 4.73 -2.72 7.51
CA GLU A 46 4.27 -2.20 8.79
C GLU A 46 4.89 -0.82 9.00
N LEU A 47 4.05 0.18 9.25
CA LEU A 47 4.49 1.54 9.55
C LEU A 47 4.47 1.74 11.05
N HIS A 48 5.63 2.14 11.61
CA HIS A 48 5.74 2.53 13.01
C HIS A 48 6.13 4.00 13.08
N ALA A 49 5.26 4.81 13.69
CA ALA A 49 5.41 6.25 13.81
C ALA A 49 5.17 6.70 15.26
N TRP A 50 5.80 7.81 15.64
CA TRP A 50 5.69 8.43 16.96
C TRP A 50 5.71 9.95 16.83
N GLY A 51 5.21 10.65 17.84
CA GLY A 51 5.19 12.11 17.92
C GLY A 51 5.03 12.56 19.37
N ASP A 52 5.29 13.84 19.63
CA ASP A 52 5.11 14.46 20.95
C ASP A 52 3.62 14.57 21.29
N THR A 53 2.75 14.59 20.28
CA THR A 53 1.29 14.52 20.41
C THR A 53 0.70 13.42 19.54
N LEU A 54 -0.56 13.04 19.80
CA LEU A 54 -1.27 12.03 19.01
C LEU A 54 -1.43 12.48 17.55
N GLU A 55 -1.72 13.77 17.35
CA GLU A 55 -1.80 14.39 16.04
C GLU A 55 -0.46 14.28 15.29
N GLU A 56 0.67 14.54 15.96
CA GLU A 56 1.98 14.38 15.35
C GLU A 56 2.27 12.92 15.01
N ALA A 57 1.90 11.95 15.85
CA ALA A 57 2.06 10.54 15.53
C ALA A 57 1.26 10.13 14.28
N PHE A 58 0.05 10.67 14.10
CA PHE A 58 -0.77 10.45 12.90
C PHE A 58 -0.14 11.10 11.67
N GLU A 59 0.35 12.34 11.78
CA GLU A 59 1.10 13.03 10.71
C GLU A 59 2.32 12.21 10.28
N GLN A 60 3.10 11.71 11.24
CA GLN A 60 4.29 10.91 10.97
C GLN A 60 3.94 9.57 10.32
N CYS A 61 2.80 8.96 10.65
CA CYS A 61 2.33 7.74 10.00
C CYS A 61 2.00 7.97 8.52
N ALA A 62 1.28 9.05 8.19
CA ALA A 62 1.04 9.44 6.80
C ALA A 62 2.35 9.76 6.07
N MET A 63 3.27 10.50 6.70
CA MET A 63 4.59 10.78 6.13
C MET A 63 5.39 9.51 5.85
N ALA A 64 5.31 8.51 6.72
CA ALA A 64 5.96 7.22 6.50
C ALA A 64 5.35 6.46 5.31
N MET A 65 4.02 6.50 5.14
CA MET A 65 3.33 5.90 4.00
C MET A 65 3.81 6.49 2.67
N PHE A 66 3.87 7.82 2.55
CA PHE A 66 4.32 8.47 1.32
C PHE A 66 5.84 8.45 1.15
N GLY A 67 6.60 8.45 2.24
CA GLY A 67 8.04 8.23 2.23
C GLY A 67 8.45 6.86 1.68
N TYR A 68 7.56 5.86 1.78
CA TYR A 68 7.76 4.56 1.14
C TYR A 68 7.60 4.62 -0.40
N MET A 69 6.77 5.55 -0.90
CA MET A 69 6.51 5.70 -2.34
C MET A 69 7.55 6.56 -3.03
N THR A 70 7.99 7.65 -2.40
CA THR A 70 8.92 8.61 -2.98
C THR A 70 9.64 9.45 -1.91
N ASP A 71 10.76 10.07 -2.27
CA ASP A 71 11.43 11.02 -1.39
C ASP A 71 10.62 12.33 -1.28
N THR A 72 9.87 12.46 -0.18
CA THR A 72 9.04 13.62 0.13
C THR A 72 9.84 14.92 0.31
N GLY A 73 11.16 14.84 0.51
CA GLY A 73 12.05 16.00 0.58
C GLY A 73 12.19 16.75 -0.75
N THR A 74 12.07 16.02 -1.85
CA THR A 74 12.16 16.54 -3.23
C THR A 74 10.85 17.13 -3.76
N VAL A 75 9.75 16.96 -3.02
CA VAL A 75 8.42 17.40 -3.45
C VAL A 75 8.24 18.88 -3.14
N GLU A 76 7.91 19.67 -4.17
CA GLU A 76 7.66 21.11 -4.03
C GLU A 76 6.24 21.37 -3.47
N PRO A 77 6.10 22.19 -2.40
CA PRO A 77 4.81 22.49 -1.81
C PRO A 77 4.06 23.54 -2.63
N LEU A 78 3.40 23.12 -3.71
CA LEU A 78 2.67 24.01 -4.62
C LEU A 78 1.22 24.25 -4.20
N GLN A 79 0.62 23.31 -3.48
CA GLN A 79 -0.78 23.33 -3.08
C GLN A 79 -0.97 22.80 -1.66
N THR A 80 -2.09 23.16 -1.03
CA THR A 80 -2.48 22.66 0.29
C THR A 80 -3.86 22.03 0.17
N VAL A 81 -3.97 20.78 0.61
CA VAL A 81 -5.23 20.04 0.68
C VAL A 81 -5.56 19.81 2.15
N GLN A 82 -6.82 20.01 2.49
CA GLN A 82 -7.35 19.69 3.82
C GLN A 82 -8.13 18.39 3.72
N VAL A 83 -7.80 17.46 4.62
CA VAL A 83 -8.45 16.17 4.73
C VAL A 83 -9.08 16.11 6.12
N GLU A 84 -10.39 15.88 6.17
CA GLU A 84 -11.14 15.72 7.41
C GLU A 84 -11.70 14.30 7.46
N THR A 85 -11.42 13.58 8.55
CA THR A 85 -11.91 12.21 8.75
C THR A 85 -12.51 12.04 10.13
N GLN A 86 -13.40 11.06 10.25
CA GLN A 86 -14.05 10.68 11.50
C GLN A 86 -13.95 9.17 11.66
N GLY A 87 -13.87 8.71 12.90
CA GLY A 87 -13.85 7.30 13.25
C GLY A 87 -14.55 7.08 14.59
N ASP A 88 -15.10 5.89 14.77
CA ASP A 88 -15.78 5.48 16.00
C ASP A 88 -14.78 5.24 17.15
N ASP A 89 -13.55 4.87 16.80
CA ASP A 89 -12.41 4.71 17.69
C ASP A 89 -11.11 5.23 17.03
N LEU A 90 -10.01 5.21 17.79
CA LEU A 90 -8.71 5.73 17.32
C LEU A 90 -8.12 4.90 16.18
N GLU A 91 -8.35 3.59 16.15
CA GLU A 91 -7.86 2.69 15.10
C GLU A 91 -8.59 2.96 13.78
N SER A 92 -9.91 3.06 13.83
CA SER A 92 -10.77 3.39 12.69
C SER A 92 -10.51 4.80 12.19
N LEU A 93 -10.26 5.76 13.11
CA LEU A 93 -9.88 7.11 12.74
C LEU A 93 -8.54 7.13 11.99
N LEU A 94 -7.52 6.42 12.48
CA LEU A 94 -6.23 6.31 11.80
C LEU A 94 -6.38 5.63 10.44
N PHE A 95 -7.17 4.58 10.36
CA PHE A 95 -7.45 3.87 9.12
C PHE A 95 -8.10 4.79 8.09
N HIS A 96 -9.22 5.44 8.43
CA HIS A 96 -9.90 6.38 7.53
C HIS A 96 -9.01 7.57 7.16
N PHE A 97 -8.21 8.06 8.11
CA PHE A 97 -7.24 9.12 7.86
C PHE A 97 -6.24 8.72 6.77
N LEU A 98 -5.56 7.57 6.91
CA LEU A 98 -4.60 7.11 5.92
C LEU A 98 -5.27 6.76 4.58
N ASP A 99 -6.46 6.18 4.61
CA ASP A 99 -7.22 5.82 3.41
C ASP A 99 -7.61 7.05 2.59
N GLU A 100 -8.07 8.13 3.23
CA GLU A 100 -8.43 9.37 2.54
C GLU A 100 -7.19 10.05 1.91
N TRP A 101 -6.05 10.05 2.60
CA TRP A 101 -4.78 10.52 2.01
C TRP A 101 -4.35 9.66 0.81
N LEU A 102 -4.48 8.34 0.92
CA LEU A 102 -4.15 7.43 -0.16
C LEU A 102 -5.11 7.59 -1.35
N TYR A 103 -6.38 7.84 -1.08
CA TYR A 103 -7.39 8.14 -2.08
C TYR A 103 -7.04 9.43 -2.82
N GLN A 104 -6.71 10.50 -2.11
CA GLN A 104 -6.30 11.76 -2.72
C GLN A 104 -5.06 11.60 -3.62
N PHE A 105 -4.08 10.79 -3.20
CA PHE A 105 -2.93 10.44 -4.02
C PHE A 105 -3.30 9.63 -5.27
N SER A 106 -4.29 8.73 -5.16
CA SER A 106 -4.65 7.80 -6.23
C SER A 106 -5.65 8.39 -7.23
N ALA A 107 -6.51 9.30 -6.78
CA ALA A 107 -7.58 9.91 -7.57
C ALA A 107 -7.12 11.14 -8.33
N ASP A 108 -6.21 11.94 -7.76
CA ASP A 108 -5.71 13.16 -8.39
C ASP A 108 -4.30 12.96 -8.98
N GLU A 109 -4.16 13.32 -10.26
CA GLU A 109 -2.88 13.31 -10.95
C GLU A 109 -1.94 14.36 -10.28
N PHE A 110 -0.77 13.91 -9.80
CA PHE A 110 0.30 14.73 -9.21
C PHE A 110 0.17 15.17 -7.74
N PHE A 111 -0.71 14.55 -6.96
CA PHE A 111 -0.74 14.82 -5.52
C PHE A 111 0.27 13.97 -4.75
N ILE A 112 1.39 14.55 -4.31
CA ILE A 112 2.27 13.92 -3.31
C ILE A 112 2.24 14.78 -2.05
N PRO A 113 1.67 14.29 -0.95
CA PRO A 113 1.56 15.11 0.24
C PRO A 113 2.92 15.28 0.92
N ARG A 114 3.20 16.54 1.24
CA ARG A 114 4.27 16.98 2.12
C ARG A 114 3.60 17.72 3.26
N VAL A 115 3.27 17.01 4.33
CA VAL A 115 2.34 17.50 5.37
C VAL A 115 2.99 18.58 6.23
N GLY A 116 2.22 19.65 6.50
CA GLY A 116 2.56 20.72 7.44
C GLY A 116 1.50 20.90 8.53
N ARG A 117 1.81 20.44 9.75
CA ARG A 117 1.40 20.90 11.10
C ARG A 117 -0.06 21.26 11.44
N ARG A 118 -1.09 20.97 10.64
CA ARG A 118 -2.49 21.17 11.09
C ARG A 118 -3.40 20.03 10.65
N ILE A 119 -3.45 18.98 11.48
CA ILE A 119 -4.59 18.08 11.54
C ILE A 119 -5.55 18.55 12.63
N PHE A 120 -6.83 18.65 12.31
CA PHE A 120 -7.90 18.76 13.31
C PHE A 120 -8.53 17.38 13.47
N ILE A 121 -8.21 16.70 14.56
CA ILE A 121 -8.89 15.45 14.93
C ILE A 121 -10.19 15.83 15.64
N VAL A 122 -11.33 15.60 14.99
CA VAL A 122 -12.65 15.74 15.62
C VAL A 122 -13.18 14.34 15.92
N GLN A 123 -12.92 13.86 17.14
CA GLN A 123 -13.48 12.60 17.62
C GLN A 123 -14.94 12.83 18.06
N ALA A 124 -15.87 12.00 17.59
CA ALA A 124 -17.25 12.04 18.09
C ALA A 124 -17.25 11.72 19.60
N PRO A 125 -18.12 12.37 20.41
CA PRO A 125 -18.18 12.08 21.82
C PRO A 125 -18.61 10.63 22.00
N SER A 126 -17.76 9.84 22.68
CA SER A 126 -18.05 8.45 23.02
C SER A 126 -19.42 8.40 23.71
N GLY A 127 -20.40 7.78 23.03
CA GLY A 127 -21.74 7.58 23.56
C GLY A 127 -21.65 6.82 24.89
N ASN A 128 -22.25 7.39 25.92
CA ASN A 128 -22.36 6.84 27.26
C ASN A 128 -23.47 5.77 27.33
#